data_AF-K6ZC06-F1
#
_entry.id   AF-K6ZC06-F1
#
_cell.length_a   1.000
_cell.length_b   1.000
_cell.length_c   1.000
_cell.angle_alpha   90.00
_cell.angle_beta   90.00
_cell.angle_gamma   90.00
#
_symmetry.space_group_name_H-M   'P 1'
#
loop_
_entity.id
_entity.type
_entity.pdbx_description
1 polymer ?
#
loop_
_entity_poly.entity_id
_entity_poly.type
_entity_poly.pdbx_seq_one_letter_code
_entity_poly.pdbx_strand_id
1 'polypeptide(L)'
;MSLEESVNEVLRKIGRNMMLFQHLEHLLKYVVANGKFSGFKSELEDIKVKQAATINSQTMGQLVGQYIETTHSISEAREDELQDGDETYFSFSFSFESDAVYYETKKADLANLVSERNELVHHLLPSFNTDSVASCEALGNKLEKQSKRIRQEIEEIRAIAMALNEGRKELSDFLVSEEGKKQITISFLRQSRLVILLGDIASQMAREDGWTLMGKAGLLLREHAPEEIAQLKERYGHKTLRSLILATEIFDIFEESTEKGARVLYRLKAGWALSHTEHGEDS
;
A
#
# COMPACT_ATOMS: atom_id res chain seq x y z
N MET A 1 32.62 -43.66 -6.47
CA MET A 1 31.85 -43.32 -5.27
C MET A 1 31.30 -44.62 -4.72
N SER A 2 31.55 -44.91 -3.44
CA SER A 2 30.96 -46.08 -2.79
C SER A 2 29.44 -45.89 -2.62
N LEU A 3 28.72 -46.98 -2.35
CA LEU A 3 27.28 -46.90 -2.07
C LEU A 3 26.99 -46.02 -0.85
N GLU A 4 27.78 -46.19 0.21
CA GLU A 4 27.70 -45.40 1.44
C GLU A 4 27.96 -43.91 1.19
N GLU A 5 28.98 -43.56 0.42
CA GLU A 5 29.25 -42.18 0.00
C GLU A 5 28.06 -41.58 -0.78
N SER A 6 27.45 -42.37 -1.66
CA SER A 6 26.31 -41.94 -2.48
C SER A 6 25.06 -41.66 -1.64
N VAL A 7 24.78 -42.52 -0.67
CA VAL A 7 23.66 -42.37 0.28
C VAL A 7 23.86 -41.14 1.16
N ASN A 8 25.06 -40.97 1.72
CA ASN A 8 25.40 -39.82 2.57
C ASN A 8 25.27 -38.49 1.81
N GLU A 9 25.68 -38.45 0.54
CA GLU A 9 25.53 -37.27 -0.30
C GLU A 9 24.06 -36.91 -0.57
N VAL A 10 23.20 -37.91 -0.80
CA VAL A 10 21.76 -37.68 -0.96
C VAL A 10 21.15 -37.14 0.34
N LEU A 11 21.47 -37.73 1.49
CA LEU A 11 20.99 -37.25 2.80
C LEU A 11 21.41 -35.80 3.07
N ARG A 12 22.66 -35.44 2.74
CA ARG A 12 23.14 -34.06 2.81
C ARG A 12 22.33 -33.11 1.94
N LYS A 13 22.01 -33.51 0.70
CA LYS A 13 21.20 -32.72 -0.24
C LYS A 13 19.75 -32.58 0.21
N ILE A 14 19.17 -33.61 0.83
CA ILE A 14 17.83 -33.53 1.44
C ILE A 14 17.83 -32.47 2.54
N GLY A 15 18.78 -32.54 3.48
CA GLY A 15 18.90 -31.57 4.57
C GLY A 15 19.09 -30.14 4.06
N ARG A 16 19.95 -29.95 3.05
CA ARG A 16 20.13 -28.65 2.39
C ARG A 16 18.82 -28.12 1.79
N ASN A 17 18.09 -28.92 1.03
CA ASN A 17 16.86 -28.48 0.37
C ASN A 17 15.77 -28.17 1.40
N MET A 18 15.68 -28.95 2.48
CA MET A 18 14.79 -28.66 3.60
C MET A 18 15.09 -27.27 4.19
N MET A 19 16.36 -26.97 4.49
CA MET A 19 16.74 -25.65 5.02
C MET A 19 16.44 -24.51 4.05
N LEU A 20 16.58 -24.72 2.74
CA LEU A 20 16.21 -23.74 1.73
C LEU A 20 14.70 -23.48 1.72
N PHE A 21 13.87 -24.52 1.79
CA PHE A 21 12.42 -24.34 1.90
C PHE A 21 12.01 -23.60 3.18
N GLN A 22 12.67 -23.88 4.31
CA GLN A 22 12.41 -23.15 5.56
C GLN A 22 12.80 -21.67 5.47
N HIS A 23 13.92 -21.36 4.81
CA HIS A 23 14.32 -19.98 4.55
C HIS A 23 13.31 -19.24 3.66
N LEU A 24 12.87 -19.89 2.58
CA LEU A 24 11.84 -19.36 1.69
C LEU A 24 10.53 -19.11 2.45
N GLU A 25 10.08 -20.05 3.29
CA GLU A 25 8.89 -19.87 4.14
C GLU A 25 9.05 -18.69 5.10
N HIS A 26 10.22 -18.53 5.72
CA HIS A 26 10.50 -17.40 6.61
C HIS A 26 10.42 -16.04 5.90
N LEU A 27 10.96 -15.94 4.68
CA LEU A 27 10.86 -14.74 3.87
C LEU A 27 9.41 -14.43 3.45
N LEU A 28 8.66 -15.45 3.04
CA LEU A 28 7.23 -15.31 2.74
C LEU A 28 6.44 -14.81 3.95
N LYS A 29 6.69 -15.37 5.16
CA LYS A 29 6.09 -14.89 6.42
C LYS A 29 6.37 -13.40 6.65
N TYR A 30 7.61 -12.98 6.44
CA TYR A 30 7.98 -11.57 6.60
C TYR A 30 7.20 -10.67 5.64
N VAL A 31 7.18 -10.99 4.34
CA VAL A 31 6.50 -10.17 3.33
C VAL A 31 5.00 -10.12 3.59
N VAL A 32 4.34 -11.25 3.83
CA VAL A 32 2.89 -11.30 4.07
C VAL A 32 2.51 -10.55 5.36
N ALA A 33 3.32 -10.67 6.42
CA ALA A 33 3.05 -9.99 7.70
C ALA A 33 3.24 -8.48 7.65
N ASN A 34 4.02 -7.98 6.70
CA ASN A 34 4.38 -6.56 6.62
C ASN A 34 3.85 -5.86 5.37
N GLY A 35 3.33 -6.60 4.40
CA GLY A 35 2.90 -6.07 3.10
C GLY A 35 1.57 -5.31 3.15
N LYS A 36 0.69 -5.63 4.12
CA LYS A 36 -0.59 -4.94 4.30
C LYS A 36 -0.96 -4.85 5.77
N PHE A 37 -1.42 -3.69 6.20
CA PHE A 37 -2.09 -3.51 7.49
C PHE A 37 -3.05 -2.33 7.43
N SER A 38 -4.15 -2.43 8.16
CA SER A 38 -5.10 -1.32 8.27
C SER A 38 -5.81 -1.38 9.62
N GLY A 39 -6.21 -0.23 10.15
CA GLY A 39 -6.92 -0.14 11.41
C GLY A 39 -6.90 1.27 11.99
N PHE A 40 -7.66 1.44 13.08
CA PHE A 40 -7.63 2.66 13.88
C PHE A 40 -6.32 2.78 14.63
N LYS A 41 -5.85 4.02 14.85
CA LYS A 41 -4.57 4.32 15.49
C LYS A 41 -4.34 3.54 16.80
N SER A 42 -5.36 3.43 17.66
CA SER A 42 -5.31 2.72 18.94
C SER A 42 -5.13 1.21 18.79
N GLU A 43 -5.58 0.63 17.70
CA GLU A 43 -5.55 -0.82 17.45
C GLU A 43 -4.34 -1.27 16.63
N LEU A 44 -3.65 -0.36 15.95
CA LEU A 44 -2.58 -0.69 14.99
C LEU A 44 -1.46 -1.56 15.60
N GLU A 45 -1.08 -1.32 16.86
CA GLU A 45 -0.04 -2.11 17.53
C GLU A 45 -0.50 -3.55 17.77
N ASP A 46 -1.73 -3.72 18.29
CA ASP A 46 -2.33 -5.02 18.53
C ASP A 46 -2.58 -5.80 17.22
N ILE A 47 -3.05 -5.12 16.18
CA ILE A 47 -3.25 -5.70 14.85
C ILE A 47 -1.92 -6.26 14.33
N LYS A 48 -0.83 -5.51 14.43
CA LYS A 48 0.50 -5.97 13.99
C LYS A 48 0.97 -7.20 14.75
N VAL A 49 0.82 -7.23 16.07
CA VAL A 49 1.23 -8.37 16.90
C VAL A 49 0.40 -9.61 16.55
N LYS A 50 -0.93 -9.47 16.44
CA LYS A 50 -1.84 -10.57 16.08
C LYS A 50 -1.58 -11.10 14.66
N GLN A 51 -1.32 -10.21 13.71
CA GLN A 51 -1.01 -10.56 12.33
C GLN A 51 0.31 -11.36 12.26
N ALA A 52 1.36 -10.87 12.93
CA ALA A 52 2.64 -11.58 13.00
C ALA A 52 2.49 -12.98 13.63
N ALA A 53 1.76 -13.11 14.74
CA ALA A 53 1.52 -14.38 15.39
C ALA A 53 0.73 -15.35 14.48
N THR A 54 -0.32 -14.86 13.82
CA THR A 54 -1.14 -15.65 12.89
C THR A 54 -0.31 -16.18 11.74
N ILE A 55 0.45 -15.31 11.07
CA ILE A 55 1.25 -15.65 9.90
C ILE A 55 2.40 -16.59 10.27
N ASN A 56 2.99 -16.43 11.44
CA ASN A 56 4.07 -17.29 11.88
C ASN A 56 3.61 -18.76 12.10
N SER A 57 2.32 -18.95 12.41
CA SER A 57 1.71 -20.29 12.55
C SER A 57 1.31 -20.95 11.22
N GLN A 58 1.33 -20.21 10.11
CA GLN A 58 0.91 -20.71 8.81
C GLN A 58 2.00 -21.47 8.08
N THR A 59 1.57 -22.36 7.18
CA THR A 59 2.45 -23.15 6.31
C THR A 59 2.78 -22.42 5.01
N MET A 60 3.89 -22.78 4.35
CA MET A 60 4.27 -22.24 3.04
C MET A 60 3.13 -22.24 2.01
N GLY A 61 2.28 -23.28 1.97
CA GLY A 61 1.15 -23.34 1.04
C GLY A 61 0.12 -22.22 1.26
N GLN A 62 -0.20 -21.90 2.50
CA GLN A 62 -1.12 -20.80 2.85
C GLN A 62 -0.47 -19.43 2.58
N LEU A 63 0.84 -19.33 2.82
CA LEU A 63 1.60 -18.09 2.64
C LEU A 63 1.75 -17.71 1.17
N VAL A 64 1.93 -18.68 0.27
CA VAL A 64 2.01 -18.42 -1.17
C VAL A 64 0.74 -17.77 -1.69
N GLY A 65 -0.43 -18.27 -1.30
CA GLY A 65 -1.71 -17.66 -1.69
C GLY A 65 -1.82 -16.21 -1.22
N GLN A 66 -1.55 -15.96 0.06
CA GLN A 66 -1.59 -14.62 0.64
C GLN A 66 -0.53 -13.68 0.06
N TYR A 67 0.66 -14.19 -0.26
CA TYR A 67 1.73 -13.41 -0.89
C TYR A 67 1.30 -12.91 -2.27
N ILE A 68 0.70 -13.78 -3.07
CA ILE A 68 0.21 -13.44 -4.41
C ILE A 68 -0.92 -12.39 -4.30
N GLU A 69 -1.88 -12.60 -3.40
CA GLU A 69 -2.95 -11.62 -3.16
C GLU A 69 -2.41 -10.29 -2.65
N THR A 70 -1.49 -10.29 -1.68
CA THR A 70 -0.99 -9.07 -1.05
C THR A 70 -0.19 -8.22 -2.02
N THR A 71 0.63 -8.85 -2.87
CA THR A 71 1.62 -8.12 -3.67
C THR A 71 1.11 -7.71 -5.06
N HIS A 72 -0.02 -8.26 -5.50
CA HIS A 72 -0.63 -7.96 -6.80
C HIS A 72 -2.04 -7.37 -6.72
N SER A 73 -2.70 -7.36 -5.56
CA SER A 73 -3.96 -6.63 -5.43
C SER A 73 -3.68 -5.14 -5.35
N ILE A 74 -4.18 -4.37 -6.31
CA ILE A 74 -4.45 -2.95 -6.10
C ILE A 74 -5.52 -2.93 -5.02
N SER A 75 -5.21 -2.37 -3.84
CA SER A 75 -6.21 -2.21 -2.80
C SER A 75 -7.32 -1.34 -3.37
N GLU A 76 -8.48 -1.93 -3.64
CA GLU A 76 -9.73 -1.19 -3.61
C GLU A 76 -9.80 -0.60 -2.20
N ALA A 77 -9.91 0.72 -2.10
CA ALA A 77 -10.19 1.35 -0.82
C ALA A 77 -11.45 0.68 -0.29
N ARG A 78 -11.40 0.15 0.93
CA ARG A 78 -12.64 -0.27 1.59
C ARG A 78 -13.50 0.99 1.71
N GLU A 79 -14.53 1.06 0.88
CA GLU A 79 -15.71 1.91 1.05
C GLU A 79 -16.65 1.31 2.12
N ASP A 80 -16.18 0.38 2.96
CA ASP A 80 -16.89 0.06 4.18
C ASP A 80 -17.04 1.38 4.94
N GLU A 81 -18.27 1.86 5.08
CA GLU A 81 -18.67 3.11 5.72
C GLU A 81 -17.88 3.30 7.01
N LEU A 82 -16.75 4.01 6.92
CA LEU A 82 -16.00 4.45 8.09
C LEU A 82 -16.96 5.40 8.79
N GLN A 83 -17.62 4.90 9.84
CA GLN A 83 -18.50 5.73 10.65
C GLN A 83 -17.69 6.94 11.12
N ASP A 84 -18.30 8.11 10.99
CA ASP A 84 -17.69 9.38 11.40
C ASP A 84 -17.30 9.25 12.88
N GLY A 85 -16.01 9.11 13.11
CA GLY A 85 -15.42 8.85 14.42
C GLY A 85 -14.15 9.67 14.55
N ASP A 86 -13.93 10.22 15.75
CA ASP A 86 -12.78 11.10 16.05
C ASP A 86 -11.41 10.41 15.87
N GLU A 87 -11.38 9.11 15.59
CA GLU A 87 -10.16 8.33 15.49
C GLU A 87 -9.70 8.11 14.05
N THR A 88 -8.44 8.45 13.80
CA THR A 88 -7.82 8.27 12.49
C THR A 88 -7.68 6.79 12.12
N TYR A 89 -8.31 6.40 11.01
CA TYR A 89 -8.08 5.13 10.35
C TYR A 89 -6.85 5.22 9.43
N PHE A 90 -5.95 4.24 9.52
CA PHE A 90 -4.76 4.14 8.68
C PHE A 90 -4.80 2.85 7.87
N SER A 91 -4.41 2.91 6.61
CA SER A 91 -4.24 1.74 5.74
C SER A 91 -2.94 1.85 4.97
N PHE A 92 -2.21 0.73 4.90
CA PHE A 92 -1.01 0.58 4.11
C PHE A 92 -1.08 -0.73 3.33
N SER A 93 -0.72 -0.67 2.06
CA SER A 93 -0.54 -1.81 1.18
C SER A 93 0.69 -1.61 0.32
N PHE A 94 1.47 -2.67 0.14
CA PHE A 94 2.61 -2.73 -0.74
C PHE A 94 2.34 -3.73 -1.87
N SER A 95 2.41 -3.24 -3.10
CA SER A 95 2.20 -4.03 -4.31
C SER A 95 3.20 -3.60 -5.37
N PHE A 96 3.49 -4.48 -6.32
CA PHE A 96 4.25 -4.13 -7.51
C PHE A 96 3.38 -4.31 -8.75
N GLU A 97 3.57 -3.43 -9.73
CA GLU A 97 2.90 -3.53 -11.01
C GLU A 97 3.56 -4.64 -11.84
N SER A 98 2.75 -5.55 -12.36
CA SER A 98 3.20 -6.63 -13.25
C SER A 98 2.13 -6.94 -14.27
N ASP A 99 2.53 -7.39 -15.45
CA ASP A 99 1.56 -7.90 -16.42
C ASP A 99 0.90 -9.22 -15.97
N ALA A 100 -0.26 -9.52 -16.56
CA ALA A 100 -1.04 -10.72 -16.20
C ALA A 100 -0.31 -12.04 -16.49
N VAL A 101 0.61 -12.05 -17.46
CA VAL A 101 1.38 -13.26 -17.81
C VAL A 101 2.41 -13.55 -16.72
N TYR A 102 3.09 -12.51 -16.24
CA TYR A 102 4.03 -12.61 -15.12
C TYR A 102 3.32 -13.11 -13.85
N TYR A 103 2.15 -12.56 -13.54
CA TYR A 103 1.34 -12.96 -12.39
C TYR A 103 0.99 -14.46 -12.40
N GLU A 104 0.40 -14.96 -13.50
CA GLU A 104 0.01 -16.36 -13.59
C GLU A 104 1.23 -17.30 -13.60
N THR A 105 2.34 -16.88 -14.21
CA THR A 105 3.60 -17.64 -14.18
C THR A 105 4.13 -17.75 -12.76
N LYS A 106 4.23 -16.64 -12.02
CA LYS A 106 4.71 -16.66 -10.63
C LYS A 106 3.81 -17.44 -9.69
N LYS A 107 2.50 -17.36 -9.88
CA LYS A 107 1.54 -18.20 -9.15
C LYS A 107 1.79 -19.69 -9.37
N ALA A 108 1.99 -20.10 -10.63
CA ALA A 108 2.29 -21.49 -10.96
C ALA A 108 3.64 -21.95 -10.38
N ASP A 109 4.68 -21.12 -10.46
CA ASP A 109 6.03 -21.44 -9.95
C ASP A 109 6.05 -21.64 -8.44
N LEU A 110 5.40 -20.75 -7.68
CA LEU A 110 5.30 -20.88 -6.23
C LEU A 110 4.45 -22.11 -5.81
N ALA A 111 3.37 -22.40 -6.54
CA ALA A 111 2.57 -23.61 -6.31
C ALA A 111 3.40 -24.89 -6.54
N ASN A 112 4.25 -24.90 -7.58
CA ASN A 112 5.17 -26.00 -7.85
C ASN A 112 6.19 -26.19 -6.71
N LEU A 113 6.72 -25.10 -6.14
CA LEU A 113 7.61 -25.18 -4.98
C LEU A 113 6.94 -25.78 -3.74
N VAL A 114 5.67 -25.44 -3.50
CA VAL A 114 4.88 -26.02 -2.40
C VAL A 114 4.71 -27.53 -2.60
N SER A 115 4.34 -27.95 -3.82
CA SER A 115 4.22 -29.37 -4.18
C SER A 115 5.53 -30.12 -3.95
N GLU A 116 6.63 -29.54 -4.39
CA GLU A 116 7.97 -30.10 -4.24
C GLU A 116 8.43 -30.21 -2.78
N ARG A 117 8.11 -29.22 -1.95
CA ARG A 117 8.37 -29.27 -0.51
C ARG A 117 7.57 -30.40 0.12
N ASN A 118 6.31 -30.57 -0.25
CA ASN A 118 5.47 -31.66 0.25
C ASN A 118 5.99 -33.02 -0.21
N GLU A 119 6.45 -33.15 -1.46
CA GLU A 119 7.07 -34.38 -1.95
C GLU A 119 8.33 -34.72 -1.16
N LEU A 120 9.21 -33.73 -0.92
CA LEU A 120 10.44 -33.92 -0.16
C LEU A 120 10.18 -34.37 1.29
N VAL A 121 9.13 -33.82 1.92
CA VAL A 121 8.81 -34.09 3.33
C VAL A 121 8.00 -35.38 3.51
N HIS A 122 7.02 -35.64 2.63
CA HIS A 122 6.01 -36.67 2.85
C HIS A 122 6.13 -37.88 1.92
N HIS A 123 6.73 -37.74 0.74
CA HIS A 123 6.70 -38.76 -0.31
C HIS A 123 8.08 -39.21 -0.78
N LEU A 124 9.15 -38.63 -0.24
CA LEU A 124 10.51 -38.98 -0.64
C LEU A 124 10.91 -40.38 -0.19
N LEU A 125 10.54 -40.78 1.02
CA LEU A 125 11.04 -42.00 1.66
C LEU A 125 10.78 -43.28 0.82
N PRO A 126 9.57 -43.51 0.27
CA PRO A 126 9.32 -44.67 -0.60
C PRO A 126 10.17 -44.68 -1.89
N SER A 127 10.56 -43.50 -2.38
CA SER A 127 11.37 -43.36 -3.61
C SER A 127 12.88 -43.43 -3.36
N PHE A 128 13.32 -43.37 -2.10
CA PHE A 128 14.73 -43.35 -1.76
C PHE A 128 15.30 -44.77 -1.66
N ASN A 129 15.88 -45.25 -2.76
CA ASN A 129 16.54 -46.55 -2.81
C ASN A 129 18.02 -46.43 -2.43
N THR A 130 18.38 -46.89 -1.24
CA THR A 130 19.74 -46.88 -0.69
C THR A 130 20.63 -48.00 -1.19
N ASP A 131 20.08 -48.97 -1.93
CA ASP A 131 20.81 -50.15 -2.40
C ASP A 131 21.37 -49.96 -3.82
N SER A 132 21.16 -48.78 -4.42
CA SER A 132 21.56 -48.48 -5.79
C SER A 132 22.27 -47.12 -5.90
N VAL A 133 23.55 -47.16 -6.30
CA VAL A 133 24.34 -45.96 -6.60
C VAL A 133 23.66 -45.12 -7.70
N ALA A 134 23.16 -45.75 -8.76
CA ALA A 134 22.49 -45.06 -9.86
C ALA A 134 21.20 -44.35 -9.39
N SER A 135 20.44 -44.96 -8.49
CA SER A 135 19.26 -44.32 -7.90
C SER A 135 19.63 -43.14 -7.02
N CYS A 136 20.67 -43.28 -6.19
CA CYS A 136 21.20 -42.19 -5.36
C CYS A 136 21.70 -41.03 -6.23
N GLU A 137 22.41 -41.30 -7.32
CA GLU A 137 22.89 -40.28 -8.25
C GLU A 137 21.73 -39.53 -8.93
N ALA A 138 20.73 -40.27 -9.43
CA ALA A 138 19.55 -39.67 -10.05
C ALA A 138 18.78 -38.75 -9.07
N LEU A 139 18.54 -39.21 -7.84
CA LEU A 139 17.89 -38.41 -6.81
C LEU A 139 18.75 -37.21 -6.40
N GLY A 140 20.05 -37.42 -6.22
CA GLY A 140 21.01 -36.35 -5.91
C GLY A 140 21.04 -35.27 -7.00
N ASN A 141 20.86 -35.62 -8.27
CA ASN A 141 20.75 -34.67 -9.38
C ASN A 141 19.39 -33.93 -9.39
N LYS A 142 18.29 -34.62 -9.06
CA LYS A 142 16.96 -33.98 -8.87
C LYS A 142 17.02 -32.93 -7.75
N LEU A 143 17.58 -33.29 -6.59
CA LEU A 143 17.74 -32.39 -5.45
C LEU A 143 18.66 -31.21 -5.76
N GLU A 144 19.70 -31.41 -6.58
CA GLU A 144 20.58 -30.32 -7.01
C GLU A 144 19.82 -29.29 -7.85
N LYS A 145 19.06 -29.73 -8.85
CA LYS A 145 18.22 -28.87 -9.70
C LYS A 145 17.18 -28.12 -8.88
N GLN A 146 16.49 -28.81 -7.97
CA GLN A 146 15.55 -28.20 -7.04
C GLN A 146 16.22 -27.11 -6.20
N SER A 147 17.42 -27.37 -5.64
CA SER A 147 18.13 -26.38 -4.82
C SER A 147 18.50 -25.10 -5.57
N LYS A 148 18.75 -25.18 -6.88
CA LYS A 148 19.05 -24.00 -7.71
C LYS A 148 17.81 -23.12 -7.86
N ARG A 149 16.66 -23.74 -8.13
CA ARG A 149 15.37 -23.04 -8.24
C ARG A 149 14.95 -22.40 -6.92
N ILE A 150 15.03 -23.13 -5.80
CA ILE A 150 14.67 -22.54 -4.49
C ILE A 150 15.55 -21.33 -4.17
N ARG A 151 16.86 -21.39 -4.48
CA ARG A 151 17.75 -20.24 -4.26
C ARG A 151 17.38 -19.03 -5.11
N GLN A 152 17.00 -19.22 -6.37
CA GLN A 152 16.55 -18.12 -7.22
C GLN A 152 15.33 -17.42 -6.61
N GLU A 153 14.33 -18.21 -6.18
CA GLU A 153 13.12 -17.67 -5.55
C GLU A 153 13.39 -17.02 -4.19
N ILE A 154 14.33 -17.54 -3.40
CA ILE A 154 14.79 -16.89 -2.17
C ILE A 154 15.38 -15.50 -2.46
N GLU A 155 16.20 -15.37 -3.50
CA GLU A 155 16.82 -14.09 -3.83
C GLU A 155 15.79 -13.07 -4.33
N GLU A 156 14.81 -13.51 -5.13
CA GLU A 156 13.72 -12.65 -5.57
C GLU A 156 12.86 -12.16 -4.40
N ILE A 157 12.40 -13.06 -3.53
CA ILE A 157 11.57 -12.66 -2.38
C ILE A 157 12.39 -11.86 -1.35
N ARG A 158 13.70 -12.12 -1.23
CA ARG A 158 14.61 -11.29 -0.43
C ARG A 158 14.64 -9.85 -0.96
N ALA A 159 14.78 -9.66 -2.27
CA ALA A 159 14.77 -8.33 -2.88
C ALA A 159 13.45 -7.60 -2.60
N ILE A 160 12.32 -8.32 -2.67
CA ILE A 160 11.00 -7.76 -2.35
C ILE A 160 10.89 -7.40 -0.87
N ALA A 161 11.37 -8.26 0.04
CA ALA A 161 11.40 -7.97 1.48
C ALA A 161 12.26 -6.73 1.80
N MET A 162 13.39 -6.56 1.10
CA MET A 162 14.24 -5.38 1.22
C MET A 162 13.52 -4.12 0.73
N ALA A 163 12.93 -4.16 -0.47
CA ALA A 163 12.17 -3.05 -1.04
C ALA A 163 10.99 -2.62 -0.14
N LEU A 164 10.27 -3.59 0.43
CA LEU A 164 9.20 -3.33 1.39
C LEU A 164 9.73 -2.60 2.64
N ASN A 165 10.85 -3.07 3.20
CA ASN A 165 11.43 -2.49 4.41
C ASN A 165 11.99 -1.08 4.15
N GLU A 166 12.71 -0.90 3.04
CA GLU A 166 13.29 0.39 2.62
C GLU A 166 12.18 1.39 2.31
N GLY A 167 11.18 1.03 1.51
CA GLY A 167 10.05 1.90 1.19
C GLY A 167 9.25 2.32 2.43
N ARG A 168 9.06 1.43 3.41
CA ARG A 168 8.43 1.80 4.70
C ARG A 168 9.26 2.79 5.49
N LYS A 169 10.58 2.63 5.49
CA LYS A 169 11.49 3.54 6.18
C LYS A 169 11.46 4.92 5.51
N GLU A 170 11.58 4.98 4.19
CA GLU A 170 11.52 6.23 3.44
C GLU A 170 10.17 6.96 3.63
N LEU A 171 9.06 6.21 3.58
CA LEU A 171 7.73 6.77 3.87
C LEU A 171 7.65 7.30 5.30
N SER A 172 8.14 6.55 6.30
CA SER A 172 8.17 6.99 7.69
C SER A 172 9.00 8.27 7.87
N ASP A 173 10.20 8.31 7.28
CA ASP A 173 11.10 9.45 7.33
C ASP A 173 10.45 10.68 6.67
N PHE A 174 9.75 10.50 5.55
CA PHE A 174 8.97 11.56 4.91
C PHE A 174 7.82 12.05 5.81
N LEU A 175 6.98 11.16 6.36
CA LEU A 175 5.82 11.54 7.17
C LEU A 175 6.21 12.32 8.44
N VAL A 176 7.37 12.03 9.04
CA VAL A 176 7.87 12.74 10.23
C VAL A 176 8.59 14.04 9.87
N SER A 177 9.01 14.22 8.62
CA SER A 177 9.63 15.46 8.14
C SER A 177 8.66 16.64 8.17
N GLU A 178 9.19 17.87 8.20
CA GLU A 178 8.37 19.08 8.13
C GLU A 178 7.59 19.19 6.82
N GLU A 179 8.17 18.72 5.71
CA GLU A 179 7.47 18.69 4.42
C GLU A 179 6.32 17.68 4.44
N GLY A 180 6.52 16.48 5.01
CA GLY A 180 5.45 15.48 5.13
C GLY A 180 4.29 15.96 6.00
N LYS A 181 4.58 16.56 7.16
CA LYS A 181 3.53 17.18 8.02
C LYS A 181 2.77 18.28 7.29
N LYS A 182 3.49 19.11 6.52
CA LYS A 182 2.88 20.15 5.69
C LYS A 182 1.96 19.53 4.63
N GLN A 183 2.42 18.53 3.89
CA GLN A 183 1.63 17.88 2.84
C GLN A 183 0.38 17.18 3.39
N ILE A 184 0.48 16.53 4.56
CA ILE A 184 -0.69 15.94 5.25
C ILE A 184 -1.72 17.03 5.59
N THR A 185 -1.26 18.13 6.21
CA THR A 185 -2.14 19.25 6.59
C THR A 185 -2.83 19.84 5.37
N ILE A 186 -2.09 20.05 4.28
CA ILE A 186 -2.63 20.56 3.02
C ILE A 186 -3.63 19.57 2.43
N SER A 187 -3.36 18.26 2.49
CA SER A 187 -4.28 17.23 1.98
C SER A 187 -5.63 17.25 2.70
N PHE A 188 -5.63 17.31 4.04
CA PHE A 188 -6.87 17.49 4.81
C PHE A 188 -7.60 18.77 4.46
N LEU A 189 -6.85 19.86 4.30
CA LEU A 189 -7.46 21.14 3.94
C LEU A 189 -8.12 21.10 2.55
N ARG A 190 -7.46 20.48 1.55
CA ARG A 190 -7.99 20.33 0.19
C ARG A 190 -9.29 19.51 0.13
N GLN A 191 -9.44 18.56 1.05
CA GLN A 191 -10.64 17.70 1.15
C GLN A 191 -11.73 18.30 2.05
N SER A 192 -11.49 19.47 2.67
CA SER A 192 -12.51 20.10 3.49
C SER A 192 -13.71 20.57 2.67
N ARG A 193 -14.92 20.43 3.23
CA ARG A 193 -16.17 20.91 2.62
C ARG A 193 -16.06 22.35 2.12
N LEU A 194 -15.44 23.24 2.92
CA LEU A 194 -15.27 24.64 2.54
C LEU A 194 -14.42 24.82 1.28
N VAL A 195 -13.35 24.03 1.11
CA VAL A 195 -12.47 24.09 -0.07
C VAL A 195 -13.14 23.47 -1.29
N ILE A 196 -13.92 22.40 -1.10
CA ILE A 196 -14.74 21.80 -2.18
C ILE A 196 -15.76 22.84 -2.69
N LEU A 197 -16.54 23.46 -1.80
CA LEU A 197 -17.50 24.51 -2.15
C LEU A 197 -16.84 25.70 -2.85
N LEU A 198 -15.64 26.09 -2.42
CA LEU A 198 -14.89 27.16 -3.07
C LEU A 198 -14.55 26.83 -4.52
N GLY A 199 -14.19 25.58 -4.82
CA GLY A 199 -13.93 25.16 -6.19
C GLY A 199 -15.19 24.94 -7.03
N ASP A 200 -16.30 24.55 -6.41
CA ASP A 200 -17.61 24.51 -7.08
C ASP A 200 -18.03 25.91 -7.52
N ILE A 201 -17.94 26.88 -6.61
CA ILE A 201 -18.20 28.29 -6.91
C ILE A 201 -17.24 28.78 -7.99
N ALA A 202 -15.96 28.41 -7.93
CA ALA A 202 -14.97 28.80 -8.92
C ALA A 202 -15.30 28.25 -10.32
N SER A 203 -15.86 27.04 -10.40
CA SER A 203 -16.22 26.37 -11.66
C SER A 203 -17.54 26.88 -12.22
N GLN A 204 -18.55 27.09 -11.38
CA GLN A 204 -19.90 27.48 -11.81
C GLN A 204 -20.06 28.99 -12.04
N MET A 205 -19.24 29.81 -11.38
CA MET A 205 -19.40 31.27 -11.36
C MET A 205 -18.21 32.03 -11.91
N ALA A 206 -17.33 31.32 -12.63
CA ALA A 206 -16.25 31.93 -13.38
C ALA A 206 -16.81 32.97 -14.36
N ARG A 207 -16.09 34.08 -14.50
CA ARG A 207 -16.28 35.00 -15.62
C ARG A 207 -15.77 34.35 -16.91
N GLU A 208 -15.96 35.04 -18.03
CA GLU A 208 -15.44 34.63 -19.34
C GLU A 208 -13.92 34.41 -19.35
N ASP A 209 -13.17 35.11 -18.48
CA ASP A 209 -11.71 34.97 -18.32
C ASP A 209 -11.29 33.82 -17.37
N GLY A 210 -12.25 33.07 -16.84
CA GLY A 210 -12.03 31.94 -15.93
C GLY A 210 -11.82 32.34 -14.46
N TRP A 211 -11.93 33.62 -14.10
CA TRP A 211 -11.73 34.09 -12.73
C TRP A 211 -13.05 34.31 -11.98
N THR A 212 -13.04 33.98 -10.69
CA THR A 212 -14.19 34.15 -9.80
C THR A 212 -13.93 35.20 -8.74
N LEU A 213 -14.94 36.05 -8.47
CA LEU A 213 -14.84 37.08 -7.44
C LEU A 213 -14.90 36.48 -6.04
N MET A 214 -13.81 36.62 -5.28
CA MET A 214 -13.73 36.10 -3.91
C MET A 214 -14.79 36.72 -2.98
N GLY A 215 -15.10 38.00 -3.17
CA GLY A 215 -16.17 38.67 -2.41
C GLY A 215 -17.56 38.06 -2.66
N LYS A 216 -17.83 37.62 -3.91
CA LYS A 216 -19.08 36.95 -4.27
C LYS A 216 -19.12 35.53 -3.69
N ALA A 217 -18.01 34.80 -3.80
CA ALA A 217 -17.88 33.47 -3.18
C ALA A 217 -18.08 33.54 -1.66
N GLY A 218 -17.47 34.51 -0.98
CA GLY A 218 -17.66 34.71 0.46
C GLY A 218 -19.08 35.15 0.86
N LEU A 219 -19.86 35.76 -0.04
CA LEU A 219 -21.28 36.02 0.20
C LEU A 219 -22.08 34.70 0.15
N LEU A 220 -21.90 33.92 -0.91
CA LEU A 220 -22.60 32.64 -1.11
C LEU A 220 -22.28 31.61 -0.04
N LEU A 221 -21.01 31.53 0.38
CA LEU A 221 -20.61 30.67 1.48
C LEU A 221 -21.29 31.07 2.79
N ARG A 222 -21.54 32.36 3.04
CA ARG A 222 -22.29 32.80 4.22
C ARG A 222 -23.79 32.52 4.14
N GLU A 223 -24.33 32.42 2.92
CA GLU A 223 -25.74 32.11 2.69
C GLU A 223 -26.01 30.60 2.79
N HIS A 224 -25.14 29.78 2.20
CA HIS A 224 -25.36 28.34 2.06
C HIS A 224 -24.53 27.47 3.01
N ALA A 225 -23.44 27.98 3.58
CA ALA A 225 -22.58 27.26 4.53
C ALA A 225 -22.07 28.19 5.66
N PRO A 226 -22.96 28.90 6.38
CA PRO A 226 -22.58 29.90 7.38
C PRO A 226 -21.69 29.32 8.49
N GLU A 227 -21.91 28.06 8.87
CA GLU A 227 -21.12 27.39 9.91
C GLU A 227 -19.65 27.20 9.51
N GLU A 228 -19.38 26.85 8.26
CA GLU A 228 -18.00 26.65 7.77
C GLU A 228 -17.20 27.97 7.76
N ILE A 229 -17.87 29.07 7.44
CA ILE A 229 -17.26 30.40 7.49
C ILE A 229 -17.08 30.88 8.94
N ALA A 230 -18.05 30.62 9.82
CA ALA A 230 -17.97 31.00 11.22
C ALA A 230 -16.82 30.29 11.95
N GLN A 231 -16.54 29.04 11.58
CA GLN A 231 -15.54 28.20 12.22
C GLN A 231 -14.20 28.17 11.45
N LEU A 232 -13.93 29.18 10.60
CA LEU A 232 -12.75 29.23 9.75
C LEU A 232 -11.43 29.11 10.53
N LYS A 233 -11.39 29.70 11.72
CA LYS A 233 -10.22 29.67 12.60
C LYS A 233 -10.17 28.38 13.41
N GLU A 234 -11.28 27.96 14.02
CA GLU A 234 -11.34 26.76 14.87
C GLU A 234 -11.14 25.47 14.06
N ARG A 235 -11.82 25.32 12.90
CA ARG A 235 -11.74 24.11 12.07
C ARG A 235 -10.52 24.06 11.16
N TYR A 236 -10.14 25.20 10.57
CA TYR A 236 -9.14 25.24 9.50
C TYR A 236 -7.88 26.02 9.86
N GLY A 237 -7.82 26.68 11.01
CA GLY A 237 -6.65 27.46 11.43
C GLY A 237 -6.45 28.78 10.68
N HIS A 238 -7.42 29.21 9.87
CA HIS A 238 -7.30 30.40 9.01
C HIS A 238 -8.23 31.53 9.44
N LYS A 239 -7.74 32.78 9.42
CA LYS A 239 -8.53 33.95 9.81
C LYS A 239 -9.33 34.56 8.67
N THR A 240 -8.96 34.25 7.42
CA THR A 240 -9.58 34.82 6.23
C THR A 240 -9.70 33.78 5.12
N LEU A 241 -10.72 33.91 4.28
CA LEU A 241 -10.92 33.06 3.10
C LEU A 241 -9.70 33.09 2.17
N ARG A 242 -9.07 34.26 2.05
CA ARG A 242 -7.83 34.43 1.28
C ARG A 242 -6.69 33.59 1.85
N SER A 243 -6.47 33.60 3.16
CA SER A 243 -5.40 32.81 3.79
C SER A 243 -5.64 31.31 3.65
N LEU A 244 -6.90 30.88 3.70
CA LEU A 244 -7.30 29.49 3.46
C LEU A 244 -6.95 29.07 2.03
N ILE A 245 -7.43 29.84 1.05
CA ILE A 245 -7.22 29.57 -0.39
C ILE A 245 -5.73 29.49 -0.72
N LEU A 246 -4.91 30.41 -0.19
CA LEU A 246 -3.46 30.35 -0.38
C LEU A 246 -2.83 29.08 0.19
N ALA A 247 -3.28 28.64 1.38
CA ALA A 247 -2.72 27.47 2.05
C ALA A 247 -3.03 26.14 1.34
N THR A 248 -4.12 26.08 0.56
CA THR A 248 -4.45 24.87 -0.23
C THR A 248 -3.49 24.61 -1.39
N GLU A 249 -2.80 25.65 -1.88
CA GLU A 249 -1.93 25.62 -3.07
C GLU A 249 -2.61 25.17 -4.39
N ILE A 250 -3.94 24.96 -4.43
CA ILE A 250 -4.69 24.51 -5.63
C ILE A 250 -5.38 25.65 -6.38
N PHE A 251 -5.42 26.85 -5.81
CA PHE A 251 -6.02 28.03 -6.45
C PHE A 251 -4.95 29.06 -6.82
N ASP A 252 -5.18 29.75 -7.94
CA ASP A 252 -4.50 31.01 -8.24
C ASP A 252 -5.28 32.16 -7.61
N ILE A 253 -4.58 33.23 -7.21
CA ILE A 253 -5.18 34.47 -6.71
C ILE A 253 -4.66 35.63 -7.56
N PHE A 254 -5.57 36.54 -7.92
CA PHE A 254 -5.26 37.77 -8.64
C PHE A 254 -5.93 38.98 -7.98
N GLU A 255 -5.20 40.09 -7.87
CA GLU A 255 -5.76 41.37 -7.44
C GLU A 255 -5.99 42.26 -8.65
N GLU A 256 -7.26 42.61 -8.88
CA GLU A 256 -7.68 43.48 -9.97
C GLU A 256 -7.95 44.88 -9.42
N SER A 257 -7.25 45.88 -9.96
CA SER A 257 -7.50 47.29 -9.65
C SER A 257 -8.81 47.76 -10.28
N THR A 258 -9.62 48.46 -9.49
CA THR A 258 -10.88 49.08 -9.92
C THR A 258 -10.92 50.55 -9.52
N GLU A 259 -11.84 51.31 -10.11
CA GLU A 259 -12.07 52.74 -9.76
C GLU A 259 -12.39 52.96 -8.27
N LYS A 260 -12.85 51.93 -7.55
CA LYS A 260 -13.24 51.99 -6.14
C LYS A 260 -12.25 51.27 -5.19
N GLY A 261 -11.09 50.83 -5.69
CA GLY A 261 -10.08 50.08 -4.94
C GLY A 261 -9.69 48.76 -5.60
N ALA A 262 -9.04 47.84 -4.88
CA ALA A 262 -8.69 46.52 -5.40
C ALA A 262 -9.75 45.47 -5.05
N ARG A 263 -10.00 44.52 -5.96
CA ARG A 263 -10.82 43.32 -5.70
C ARG A 263 -10.00 42.06 -5.91
N VAL A 264 -10.24 41.05 -5.08
CA VAL A 264 -9.53 39.78 -5.12
C VAL A 264 -10.34 38.76 -5.92
N LEU A 265 -9.67 38.11 -6.86
CA LEU A 265 -10.19 37.01 -7.67
C LEU A 265 -9.41 35.75 -7.37
N TYR A 266 -10.06 34.61 -7.61
CA TYR A 266 -9.44 33.31 -7.53
C TYR A 266 -9.97 32.38 -8.61
N ARG A 267 -9.18 31.36 -8.96
CA ARG A 267 -9.59 30.27 -9.85
C ARG A 267 -8.87 28.99 -9.48
N LEU A 268 -9.44 27.85 -9.82
CA LEU A 268 -8.76 26.56 -9.67
C LEU A 268 -7.59 26.48 -10.67
N LYS A 269 -6.43 25.99 -10.23
CA LYS A 269 -5.26 25.80 -11.10
C LYS A 269 -5.55 24.71 -12.14
N ALA A 270 -4.98 24.86 -13.33
CA ALA A 270 -5.07 23.84 -14.37
C ALA A 270 -4.48 22.50 -13.89
N GLY A 271 -5.16 21.40 -14.19
CA GLY A 271 -4.76 20.05 -13.77
C GLY A 271 -5.24 19.62 -12.39
N TRP A 272 -5.94 20.49 -11.65
CA TRP A 272 -6.61 20.11 -10.41
C TRP A 272 -8.10 19.82 -10.67
N ALA A 273 -8.58 18.71 -10.12
CA ALA A 273 -9.99 18.39 -9.97
C ALA A 273 -10.26 18.12 -8.49
N LEU A 274 -11.37 18.63 -7.97
CA LEU A 274 -11.79 18.35 -6.60
C LEU A 274 -12.56 17.04 -6.58
N SER A 275 -12.28 16.20 -5.59
CA SER A 275 -13.07 15.01 -5.33
C SER A 275 -14.40 15.44 -4.72
N HIS A 276 -15.50 15.18 -5.41
CA HIS A 276 -16.83 15.32 -4.82
C HIS A 276 -17.14 14.04 -4.04
N THR A 277 -17.22 14.12 -2.72
CA THR A 277 -17.96 13.12 -1.95
C THR A 277 -19.43 13.52 -2.02
N GLU A 278 -20.23 12.76 -2.76
CA GLU A 278 -21.69 12.84 -2.66
C GLU A 278 -22.09 12.41 -1.25
N HIS A 279 -22.23 13.38 -0.33
CA HIS A 279 -23.00 13.14 0.87
C HIS A 279 -24.47 13.16 0.46
N GLY A 280 -25.05 11.97 0.31
CA GLY A 280 -26.49 11.79 0.21
C GLY A 280 -27.14 12.35 1.48
N GLU A 281 -27.64 13.57 1.40
CA GLU A 281 -28.70 14.05 2.28
C GLU A 281 -30.00 13.41 1.82
N ASP A 282 -30.26 12.17 2.26
CA ASP A 282 -31.61 11.61 2.18
C ASP A 282 -32.49 12.32 3.20
N SER A 283 -33.56 12.92 2.66
CA SER A 283 -34.65 13.61 3.34
C SER A 283 -35.61 12.65 4.04
#